data_AF-A0A522K8K5-F1
#
_entry.id   AF-A0A522K8K5-F1
#
_cell.length_a   1.000
_cell.length_b   1.000
_cell.length_c   1.000
_cell.angle_alpha   90.00
_cell.angle_beta   90.00
_cell.angle_gamma   90.00
#
_symmetry.space_group_name_H-M   'P 1'
#
loop_
_entity.id
_entity.type
_entity.pdbx_description
1 polymer ?
#
loop_
_entity_poly.entity_id
_entity_poly.type
_entity_poly.pdbx_seq_one_letter_code
_entity_poly.pdbx_strand_id
1 'polypeptide(L)'
;MIELEIQTLSETREGLLIDVGGIVVATGFTLLRQRLAQDPHGALLTMVVRGPSRKQRALEDALDAHERIISFEISPFVQGETRPHFAASRKFAHPPVAPRPVAVEPDMPTEAAPATAAPTAAAIAAPVDVFAIPSVVATRQEPLVEAAPLHVSEPELDFILPHPPAPAPTHMEPEPFIEPFVEIVPSGPDEPAVEAALPKLLGRYPQVFPTLLTLEKTVDATAREQSLWLAGQRLGRWIFNRDYAALGKLDLHEAIERIGTPALGALVEIEHRGEQLHIRQSPLCTEDGHPGCQFFNGYLGGLLGPAVTAEAISVFTLCCRSCGADECVVAVSD
;
A
#
# COMPACT_ATOMS: atom_id res chain seq x y z
N MET A 1 27.56 15.96 -17.61
CA MET A 1 26.89 14.88 -16.87
C MET A 1 25.55 15.42 -16.41
N ILE A 2 24.54 14.56 -16.30
CA ILE A 2 23.24 14.87 -15.70
C ILE A 2 22.97 13.89 -14.56
N GLU A 3 22.10 14.29 -13.65
CA GLU A 3 21.56 13.45 -12.58
C GLU A 3 20.05 13.32 -12.78
N LEU A 4 19.58 12.08 -12.77
CA LEU A 4 18.22 11.71 -13.09
C LEU A 4 17.65 10.89 -11.94
N GLU A 5 16.41 11.16 -11.55
CA GLU A 5 15.60 10.24 -10.78
C GLU A 5 14.80 9.37 -11.76
N ILE A 6 14.91 8.05 -11.56
CA ILE A 6 14.12 7.02 -12.21
C ILE A 6 13.15 6.50 -11.16
N GLN A 7 11.86 6.41 -11.48
CA GLN A 7 10.89 5.63 -10.73
C GLN A 7 10.43 4.47 -11.63
N THR A 8 10.38 3.25 -11.09
CA THR A 8 10.03 2.02 -11.82
C THR A 8 9.09 1.16 -10.99
N LEU A 9 7.97 0.75 -11.57
CA LEU A 9 7.00 -0.18 -10.98
C LEU A 9 7.10 -1.56 -11.64
N SER A 10 7.03 -2.61 -10.83
CA SER A 10 7.01 -4.02 -11.24
C SER A 10 5.98 -4.77 -10.41
N GLU A 11 5.42 -5.86 -10.93
CA GLU A 11 4.53 -6.76 -10.19
C GLU A 11 5.23 -7.34 -8.96
N THR A 12 6.47 -7.82 -9.14
CA THR A 12 7.26 -8.47 -8.09
C THR A 12 8.49 -7.66 -7.68
N ARG A 13 8.88 -7.81 -6.41
CA ARG A 13 10.07 -7.19 -5.79
C ARG A 13 11.37 -7.90 -6.18
N GLU A 14 11.26 -9.14 -6.62
CA GLU A 14 12.37 -10.06 -6.84
C GLU A 14 13.05 -9.78 -8.18
N GLY A 15 14.39 -9.73 -8.19
CA GLY A 15 15.18 -9.39 -9.38
C GLY A 15 15.18 -7.91 -9.76
N LEU A 16 14.06 -7.19 -9.61
CA LEU A 16 13.85 -5.79 -10.05
C LEU A 16 15.06 -4.84 -9.86
N LEU A 17 15.67 -4.85 -8.67
CA LEU A 17 16.82 -3.99 -8.33
C LEU A 17 18.11 -4.39 -9.08
N ILE A 18 18.30 -5.69 -9.32
CA ILE A 18 19.41 -6.24 -10.11
C ILE A 18 19.21 -5.89 -11.58
N ASP A 19 17.98 -6.00 -12.07
CA ASP A 19 17.63 -5.82 -13.47
C ASP A 19 17.71 -4.34 -13.91
N VAL A 20 17.00 -3.44 -13.22
CA VAL A 20 17.03 -2.00 -13.48
C VAL A 20 18.42 -1.43 -13.21
N GLY A 21 19.10 -1.92 -12.16
CA GLY A 21 20.52 -1.61 -11.91
C GLY A 21 21.44 -2.08 -13.05
N GLY A 22 21.17 -3.25 -13.63
CA GLY A 22 21.84 -3.79 -14.81
C GLY A 22 21.68 -2.89 -16.03
N ILE A 23 20.45 -2.45 -16.33
CA ILE A 23 20.16 -1.49 -17.42
C ILE A 23 20.90 -0.17 -17.19
N VAL A 24 20.81 0.42 -15.99
CA VAL A 24 21.51 1.65 -15.61
C VAL A 24 23.01 1.56 -15.87
N VAL A 25 23.65 0.48 -15.43
CA VAL A 25 25.10 0.25 -15.59
C VAL A 25 25.49 -0.07 -17.03
N ALA A 26 24.71 -0.90 -17.74
CA ALA A 26 24.96 -1.24 -19.15
C ALA A 26 24.84 0.00 -20.06
N THR A 27 23.85 0.85 -19.81
CA THR A 27 23.73 2.14 -20.48
C THR A 27 24.82 3.12 -20.01
N GLY A 28 25.55 2.86 -18.93
CA GLY A 28 26.72 3.65 -18.51
C GLY A 28 26.33 4.89 -17.72
N PHE A 29 25.29 4.77 -16.90
CA PHE A 29 25.01 5.64 -15.77
C PHE A 29 25.54 4.99 -14.48
N THR A 30 25.96 5.81 -13.52
CA THR A 30 26.37 5.37 -12.17
C THR A 30 25.22 5.57 -11.21
N LEU A 31 24.85 4.54 -10.45
CA LEU A 31 23.86 4.65 -9.38
C LEU A 31 24.42 5.48 -8.20
N LEU A 32 23.62 6.42 -7.68
CA LEU A 32 23.96 7.25 -6.52
C LEU A 32 23.15 6.89 -5.27
N ARG A 33 21.82 6.78 -5.39
CA ARG A 33 20.91 6.30 -4.33
C ARG A 33 19.84 5.39 -4.92
N GLN A 34 19.33 4.46 -4.11
CA GLN A 34 18.19 3.61 -4.45
C GLN A 34 17.26 3.45 -3.25
N ARG A 35 15.95 3.31 -3.49
CA ARG A 35 14.91 2.98 -2.50
C ARG A 35 13.97 1.97 -3.13
N LEU A 36 13.74 0.84 -2.47
CA LEU A 36 12.83 -0.22 -2.92
C LEU A 36 11.70 -0.37 -1.91
N ALA A 37 10.55 0.22 -2.22
CA ALA A 37 9.33 0.15 -1.42
C ALA A 37 8.42 -0.99 -1.92
N GLN A 38 7.59 -1.51 -1.01
CA GLN A 38 6.38 -2.23 -1.43
C GLN A 38 5.28 -1.18 -1.64
N ASP A 39 4.50 -1.33 -2.70
CA ASP A 39 3.41 -0.46 -3.12
C ASP A 39 2.14 -1.33 -3.28
N PRO A 40 0.92 -0.80 -3.09
CA PRO A 40 -0.32 -1.57 -3.31
C PRO A 40 -0.46 -2.17 -4.72
N HIS A 41 0.26 -1.62 -5.70
CA HIS A 41 0.28 -2.08 -7.10
C HIS A 41 1.52 -2.94 -7.44
N GLY A 42 2.39 -3.27 -6.47
CA GLY A 42 3.56 -4.13 -6.68
C GLY A 42 4.81 -3.67 -5.91
N ALA A 43 5.97 -3.68 -6.58
CA ALA A 43 7.23 -3.21 -6.04
C ALA A 43 7.68 -1.93 -6.75
N LEU A 44 7.86 -0.86 -5.97
CA LEU A 44 8.32 0.45 -6.45
C LEU A 44 9.81 0.63 -6.17
N LEU A 45 10.60 0.72 -7.24
CA LEU A 45 12.02 1.03 -7.20
C LEU A 45 12.26 2.46 -7.67
N THR A 46 12.74 3.31 -6.76
CA THR A 46 13.28 4.65 -7.07
C THR A 46 14.80 4.58 -7.10
N MET A 47 15.43 5.10 -8.15
CA MET A 47 16.89 5.18 -8.29
C MET A 47 17.29 6.57 -8.75
N VAL A 48 18.29 7.19 -8.13
CA VAL A 48 18.95 8.37 -8.71
C VAL A 48 20.29 7.96 -9.30
N VAL A 49 20.49 8.34 -10.57
CA VAL A 49 21.62 7.91 -11.38
C VAL A 49 22.31 9.11 -12.03
N ARG A 50 23.63 9.01 -12.24
CA ARG A 50 24.46 10.07 -12.81
C ARG A 50 25.14 9.59 -14.09
N GLY A 51 24.98 10.30 -15.20
CA GLY A 51 25.49 9.83 -16.49
C GLY A 51 25.63 10.88 -17.59
N PRO A 52 26.01 10.45 -18.80
CA PRO A 52 26.15 11.33 -19.96
C PRO A 52 24.79 11.56 -20.62
N SER A 53 24.33 12.81 -20.70
CA SER A 53 23.00 13.19 -21.22
C SER A 53 22.67 12.61 -22.60
N ARG A 54 23.66 12.52 -23.50
CA ARG A 54 23.54 11.88 -24.83
C ARG A 54 23.09 10.41 -24.81
N LYS A 55 23.07 9.75 -23.64
CA LYS A 55 22.60 8.38 -23.45
C LYS A 55 21.27 8.27 -22.71
N GLN A 56 20.64 9.38 -22.30
CA GLN A 56 19.34 9.35 -21.62
C GLN A 56 18.30 8.58 -22.45
N ARG A 57 18.21 8.86 -23.75
CA ARG A 57 17.28 8.14 -24.62
C ARG A 57 17.53 6.63 -24.69
N ALA A 58 18.80 6.21 -24.72
CA ALA A 58 19.15 4.78 -24.68
C ALA A 58 18.94 4.12 -23.29
N LEU A 59 18.62 4.92 -22.25
CA LEU A 59 18.15 4.43 -20.96
C LEU A 59 16.63 4.29 -20.98
N GLU A 60 15.92 5.29 -21.53
CA GLU A 60 14.47 5.26 -21.77
C GLU A 60 14.07 4.07 -22.67
N ASP A 61 14.69 3.95 -23.86
CA ASP A 61 14.47 2.87 -24.83
C ASP A 61 14.76 1.46 -24.23
N ALA A 62 15.61 1.37 -23.21
CA ALA A 62 16.01 0.10 -22.58
C ALA A 62 15.10 -0.29 -21.40
N LEU A 63 14.54 0.69 -20.68
CA LEU A 63 13.56 0.45 -19.62
C LEU A 63 12.19 0.10 -20.22
N ASP A 64 11.76 0.79 -21.29
CA ASP A 64 10.52 0.51 -22.03
C ASP A 64 10.50 -0.91 -22.64
N ALA A 65 11.68 -1.43 -22.99
CA ALA A 65 11.83 -2.78 -23.54
C ALA A 65 11.87 -3.91 -22.50
N HIS A 66 11.80 -3.63 -21.19
CA HIS A 66 11.98 -4.66 -20.17
C HIS A 66 10.67 -5.28 -19.68
N GLU A 67 10.50 -6.58 -19.94
CA GLU A 67 9.37 -7.44 -19.51
C GLU A 67 8.90 -7.36 -18.04
N ARG A 68 9.74 -6.86 -17.10
CA ARG A 68 9.41 -6.74 -15.67
C ARG A 68 8.91 -5.34 -15.27
N ILE A 69 9.06 -4.34 -16.14
CA ILE A 69 8.68 -2.95 -15.85
C ILE A 69 7.27 -2.70 -16.35
N ILE A 70 6.31 -2.50 -15.44
CA ILE A 70 4.92 -2.15 -15.75
C ILE A 70 4.83 -0.70 -16.22
N SER A 71 5.57 0.19 -15.55
CA SER A 71 5.66 1.62 -15.88
C SER A 71 6.93 2.22 -15.28
N PHE A 72 7.40 3.32 -15.88
CA PHE A 72 8.52 4.09 -15.36
C PHE A 72 8.39 5.58 -15.67
N GLU A 73 9.02 6.41 -14.84
CA GLU A 73 9.28 7.83 -15.13
C GLU A 73 10.78 8.10 -15.03
N ILE A 74 11.29 9.02 -15.84
CA ILE A 74 12.61 9.62 -15.68
C ILE A 74 12.48 11.13 -15.61
N SER A 75 12.94 11.73 -14.51
CA SER A 75 12.92 13.18 -14.29
C SER A 75 14.30 13.70 -13.82
N PRO A 76 14.63 14.99 -14.00
CA PRO A 76 15.87 15.56 -13.45
C PRO A 76 15.87 15.48 -11.93
N PHE A 77 16.94 14.95 -11.33
CA PHE A 77 17.06 14.87 -9.87
C PHE A 77 17.23 16.27 -9.26
N VAL A 78 16.49 16.55 -8.18
CA VAL A 78 16.62 17.76 -7.36
C VAL A 78 16.81 17.34 -5.91
N GLN A 79 17.87 17.82 -5.27
CA GLN A 79 18.22 17.44 -3.91
C GLN A 79 17.27 18.10 -2.89
N GLY A 80 16.72 17.29 -1.99
CA GLY A 80 15.74 17.71 -0.98
C GLY A 80 14.28 17.47 -1.39
N GLU A 81 13.99 17.36 -2.68
CA GLU A 81 12.67 16.92 -3.15
C GLU A 81 12.52 15.40 -2.96
N THR A 82 11.38 15.00 -2.37
CA THR A 82 10.88 13.62 -2.41
C THR A 82 9.62 13.64 -3.25
N ARG A 83 9.69 13.16 -4.49
CA ARG A 83 8.54 13.20 -5.41
C ARG A 83 7.58 12.04 -5.08
N PRO A 84 6.26 12.30 -4.99
CA PRO A 84 5.26 11.24 -4.90
C PRO A 84 5.23 10.40 -6.19
N HIS A 85 4.61 9.22 -6.11
CA HIS A 85 4.70 8.14 -7.09
C HIS A 85 4.01 8.45 -8.43
N PHE A 86 4.64 8.10 -9.55
CA PHE A 86 4.15 8.36 -10.92
C PHE A 86 3.07 7.40 -11.47
N ALA A 87 2.85 6.19 -10.91
CA ALA A 87 2.01 5.14 -11.54
C ALA A 87 0.54 5.51 -11.83
N ALA A 88 0.11 6.68 -11.38
CA ALA A 88 -1.14 7.34 -11.72
C ALA A 88 -1.30 7.81 -13.19
N SER A 89 -0.23 8.05 -13.97
CA SER A 89 -0.31 8.98 -15.10
C SER A 89 0.33 8.56 -16.45
N ARG A 90 -0.17 7.43 -17.01
CA ARG A 90 -0.54 7.19 -18.45
C ARG A 90 -0.06 5.87 -19.08
N LYS A 91 -0.89 5.39 -20.01
CA LYS A 91 -0.62 4.48 -21.15
C LYS A 91 0.51 3.46 -20.97
N PHE A 92 0.12 2.29 -20.47
CA PHE A 92 0.82 1.03 -20.68
C PHE A 92 1.16 0.82 -22.17
N ALA A 93 2.38 0.35 -22.46
CA ALA A 93 2.80 -0.01 -23.81
C ALA A 93 2.06 -1.25 -24.34
N HIS A 94 1.72 -2.18 -23.45
CA HIS A 94 0.99 -3.43 -23.69
C HIS A 94 -0.13 -3.57 -22.64
N PRO A 95 -1.24 -4.29 -22.92
CA PRO A 95 -2.26 -4.53 -21.89
C PRO A 95 -1.65 -5.27 -20.69
N PRO A 96 -1.97 -4.88 -19.43
CA PRO A 96 -1.45 -5.55 -18.25
C PRO A 96 -1.95 -7.00 -18.21
N VAL A 97 -1.02 -7.95 -18.20
CA VAL A 97 -1.31 -9.38 -18.03
C VAL A 97 -1.52 -9.62 -16.53
N ALA A 98 -2.61 -10.29 -16.17
CA ALA A 98 -2.92 -10.57 -14.78
C ALA A 98 -1.98 -11.63 -14.17
N PRO A 99 -1.70 -11.58 -12.85
CA PRO A 99 -0.99 -12.64 -12.15
C PRO A 99 -1.67 -13.99 -12.38
N ARG A 100 -0.87 -15.01 -12.71
CA ARG A 100 -1.37 -16.39 -12.64
C ARG A 100 -1.74 -16.70 -11.19
N PRO A 101 -2.92 -17.29 -10.92
CA PRO A 101 -3.29 -17.65 -9.55
C PRO A 101 -2.23 -18.60 -8.98
N VAL A 102 -1.65 -18.21 -7.84
CA VAL A 102 -0.77 -19.08 -7.07
C VAL A 102 -1.62 -20.26 -6.60
N ALA A 103 -1.29 -21.46 -7.10
CA ALA A 103 -2.00 -22.67 -6.71
C ALA A 103 -1.80 -22.93 -5.22
N VAL A 104 -2.84 -22.68 -4.43
CA VAL A 104 -2.89 -23.08 -3.02
C VAL A 104 -2.93 -24.61 -3.01
N GLU A 105 -1.83 -25.25 -2.60
CA GLU A 105 -1.79 -26.70 -2.46
C GLU A 105 -2.88 -27.13 -1.45
N PRO A 106 -3.73 -28.11 -1.78
CA PRO A 106 -4.84 -28.49 -0.93
C PRO A 106 -4.32 -29.16 0.35
N ASP A 107 -4.54 -28.49 1.48
CA ASP A 107 -4.11 -28.93 2.80
C ASP A 107 -4.65 -30.33 3.11
N MET A 108 -3.76 -31.25 3.52
CA MET A 108 -4.12 -32.67 3.61
C MET A 108 -5.03 -32.92 4.83
N PRO A 109 -6.15 -33.64 4.66
CA PRO A 109 -7.07 -33.89 5.77
C PRO A 109 -6.39 -34.74 6.86
N THR A 110 -6.21 -34.16 8.04
CA THR A 110 -5.72 -34.87 9.23
C THR A 110 -6.70 -35.98 9.61
N GLU A 111 -6.21 -37.21 9.68
CA GLU A 111 -7.02 -38.40 9.95
C GLU A 111 -7.55 -38.40 11.40
N ALA A 112 -8.87 -38.46 11.56
CA ALA A 112 -9.52 -38.35 12.86
C ALA A 112 -9.51 -39.69 13.63
N ALA A 113 -8.72 -39.76 14.72
CA ALA A 113 -8.75 -40.89 15.64
C ALA A 113 -10.12 -41.02 16.37
N PRO A 114 -10.62 -42.25 16.62
CA PRO A 114 -11.99 -42.47 17.08
C PRO A 114 -12.21 -42.18 18.56
N ALA A 115 -13.35 -41.56 18.88
CA ALA A 115 -13.80 -41.34 20.25
C ALA A 115 -14.15 -42.65 20.97
N THR A 116 -13.83 -42.74 22.27
CA THR A 116 -14.20 -43.86 23.15
C THR A 116 -14.96 -43.36 24.39
N ALA A 117 -15.90 -44.17 24.88
CA ALA A 117 -16.99 -43.81 25.78
C ALA A 117 -16.64 -43.07 27.10
N ALA A 118 -17.57 -42.21 27.55
CA ALA A 118 -17.67 -41.72 28.92
C ALA A 118 -18.33 -42.75 29.86
N PRO A 119 -18.21 -42.56 31.19
CA PRO A 119 -19.45 -42.44 31.96
C PRO A 119 -19.46 -41.37 33.09
N THR A 120 -20.57 -40.62 33.12
CA THR A 120 -21.34 -40.10 34.27
C THR A 120 -20.76 -40.16 35.71
N ALA A 121 -20.68 -39.01 36.40
CA ALA A 121 -21.36 -38.75 37.69
C ALA A 121 -21.15 -37.32 38.28
N ALA A 122 -22.05 -36.94 39.19
CA ALA A 122 -22.31 -35.60 39.70
C ALA A 122 -21.30 -34.95 40.70
N ALA A 123 -20.95 -33.69 40.42
CA ALA A 123 -21.17 -32.47 41.24
C ALA A 123 -20.52 -32.23 42.64
N ILE A 124 -20.34 -30.92 42.92
CA ILE A 124 -20.21 -30.19 44.22
C ILE A 124 -18.79 -29.79 44.73
N ALA A 125 -18.68 -28.49 45.04
CA ALA A 125 -17.76 -27.77 45.95
C ALA A 125 -16.26 -27.51 45.61
N ALA A 126 -15.98 -26.21 45.39
CA ALA A 126 -14.92 -25.37 45.99
C ALA A 126 -13.42 -25.81 46.00
N PRO A 127 -12.52 -25.01 45.39
CA PRO A 127 -11.13 -24.89 45.82
C PRO A 127 -10.95 -23.80 46.91
N VAL A 128 -9.92 -23.97 47.74
CA VAL A 128 -9.36 -22.97 48.67
C VAL A 128 -7.93 -22.62 48.19
N ASP A 129 -7.35 -21.53 48.71
CA ASP A 129 -5.98 -21.02 48.50
C ASP A 129 -4.86 -22.10 48.49
N VAL A 130 -3.63 -21.88 48.00
CA VAL A 130 -2.61 -20.88 48.43
C VAL A 130 -1.52 -20.67 47.35
N PHE A 131 -0.75 -19.56 47.46
CA PHE A 131 0.39 -19.08 46.63
C PHE A 131 0.01 -18.41 45.30
N ALA A 132 -0.02 -17.07 45.13
CA ALA A 132 0.35 -15.92 45.98
C ALA A 132 1.89 -15.69 46.23
N ILE A 133 2.50 -14.50 46.06
CA ILE A 133 2.10 -13.25 45.34
C ILE A 133 3.31 -12.63 44.53
N PRO A 134 3.69 -11.32 44.54
CA PRO A 134 3.74 -10.49 43.31
C PRO A 134 5.14 -9.95 42.92
N SER A 135 5.20 -9.04 41.95
CA SER A 135 6.09 -7.87 42.03
C SER A 135 5.39 -6.60 41.53
N VAL A 136 5.62 -5.46 42.20
CA VAL A 136 4.94 -4.17 41.95
C VAL A 136 5.93 -3.02 42.18
N VAL A 137 6.02 -2.11 41.19
CA VAL A 137 6.41 -0.69 41.21
C VAL A 137 7.23 -0.15 42.42
N ALA A 138 8.44 0.39 42.18
CA ALA A 138 8.87 1.69 42.74
C ALA A 138 10.19 2.25 42.14
N THR A 139 10.25 3.58 42.10
CA THR A 139 11.31 4.53 41.71
C THR A 139 12.70 4.39 42.38
N ARG A 140 13.76 4.82 41.66
CA ARG A 140 15.03 5.37 42.20
C ARG A 140 15.69 6.23 41.10
N GLN A 141 15.81 7.55 41.14
CA GLN A 141 16.41 8.50 42.11
C GLN A 141 17.93 8.67 41.94
N GLU A 142 18.35 9.90 41.58
CA GLU A 142 19.74 10.33 41.33
C GLU A 142 20.56 10.55 42.64
N PRO A 143 21.90 10.51 42.57
CA PRO A 143 22.78 10.98 43.64
C PRO A 143 23.55 12.27 43.28
N LEU A 144 23.30 13.35 44.02
CA LEU A 144 24.18 14.53 44.11
C LEU A 144 25.15 14.36 45.30
N VAL A 145 26.42 14.71 45.15
CA VAL A 145 27.44 14.77 46.23
C VAL A 145 28.34 16.00 46.02
N GLU A 146 28.91 16.56 47.10
CA GLU A 146 29.15 18.01 47.22
C GLU A 146 30.61 18.45 47.53
N ALA A 147 30.99 19.56 46.90
CA ALA A 147 32.06 20.57 47.14
C ALA A 147 33.32 20.35 48.04
N ALA A 148 34.50 20.56 47.41
CA ALA A 148 35.54 21.59 47.76
C ALA A 148 36.38 21.49 49.07
N PRO A 149 37.39 22.38 49.33
CA PRO A 149 38.43 23.03 48.47
C PRO A 149 39.89 22.98 49.05
N LEU A 150 40.90 23.53 48.34
CA LEU A 150 41.82 24.62 48.80
C LEU A 150 43.02 24.94 47.84
N HIS A 151 43.68 26.09 48.06
CA HIS A 151 44.79 26.71 47.27
C HIS A 151 46.19 26.08 47.59
N VAL A 152 47.36 26.45 47.01
CA VAL A 152 48.00 27.69 46.45
C VAL A 152 49.16 27.26 45.47
N SER A 153 49.93 28.01 44.64
CA SER A 153 50.28 29.45 44.44
C SER A 153 50.76 29.77 42.99
N GLU A 154 51.00 31.05 42.69
CA GLU A 154 51.84 31.60 41.58
C GLU A 154 53.26 32.02 42.10
N PRO A 155 54.20 32.63 41.33
CA PRO A 155 54.25 32.94 39.87
C PRO A 155 55.59 32.57 39.16
N GLU A 156 55.65 32.70 37.81
CA GLU A 156 56.58 33.65 37.12
C GLU A 156 56.56 33.60 35.56
N LEU A 157 56.77 34.78 34.97
CA LEU A 157 57.38 35.11 33.66
C LEU A 157 56.71 34.73 32.31
N ASP A 158 56.14 35.78 31.70
CA ASP A 158 56.13 36.16 30.27
C ASP A 158 56.60 35.18 29.18
N PHE A 159 55.72 34.95 28.19
CA PHE A 159 56.05 35.23 26.77
C PHE A 159 54.76 35.46 25.95
N ILE A 160 54.58 36.67 25.42
CA ILE A 160 53.44 36.98 24.53
C ILE A 160 53.74 36.42 23.13
N LEU A 161 53.18 35.25 22.83
CA LEU A 161 53.05 34.74 21.46
C LEU A 161 51.62 35.00 20.95
N PRO A 162 51.44 35.65 19.78
CA PRO A 162 50.12 35.85 19.20
C PRO A 162 49.52 34.49 18.80
N HIS A 163 48.47 34.07 19.50
CA HIS A 163 47.70 32.90 19.11
C HIS A 163 47.08 33.12 17.71
N PRO A 164 47.09 32.12 16.81
CA PRO A 164 46.25 32.17 15.62
C PRO A 164 44.78 32.23 16.05
N PRO A 165 43.90 32.91 15.28
CA PRO A 165 42.47 32.95 15.60
C PRO A 165 41.91 31.54 15.63
N ALA A 166 41.11 31.23 16.66
CA ALA A 166 40.46 29.94 16.78
C ALA A 166 39.56 29.68 15.55
N PRO A 167 39.47 28.42 15.08
CA PRO A 167 38.47 28.08 14.06
C PRO A 167 37.08 28.42 14.58
N ALA A 168 36.26 29.04 13.74
CA ALA A 168 34.88 29.34 14.08
C ALA A 168 34.14 28.04 14.47
N PRO A 169 33.21 28.09 15.44
CA PRO A 169 32.46 26.90 15.85
C PRO A 169 31.74 26.33 14.63
N THR A 170 32.01 25.06 14.33
CA THR A 170 31.33 24.35 13.26
C THR A 170 29.82 24.41 13.52
N HIS A 171 29.07 25.03 12.62
CA HIS A 171 27.62 24.85 12.60
C HIS A 171 27.37 23.37 12.32
N MET A 172 27.03 22.61 13.38
CA MET A 172 26.35 21.35 13.19
C MET A 172 24.99 21.68 12.59
N GLU A 173 24.81 21.41 11.30
CA GLU A 173 23.48 21.18 10.77
C GLU A 173 22.84 20.07 11.62
N PRO A 174 21.57 20.21 12.05
CA PRO A 174 20.93 19.15 12.82
C PRO A 174 20.87 17.90 11.95
N GLU A 175 21.41 16.78 12.46
CA GLU A 175 21.25 15.50 11.78
C GLU A 175 19.75 15.26 11.55
N PRO A 176 19.33 14.86 10.34
CA PRO A 176 17.92 14.69 10.05
C PRO A 176 17.37 13.61 10.98
N PHE A 177 16.35 13.97 11.78
CA PHE A 177 15.61 13.01 12.60
C PHE A 177 14.98 11.98 11.67
N ILE A 178 15.64 10.83 11.53
CA ILE A 178 15.09 9.66 10.86
C ILE A 178 14.01 9.12 11.80
N GLU A 179 12.77 9.58 11.61
CA GLU A 179 11.62 8.94 12.24
C GLU A 179 11.65 7.45 11.85
N PRO A 180 11.63 6.52 12.82
CA PRO A 180 11.70 5.11 12.51
C PRO A 180 10.49 4.73 11.67
N PHE A 181 10.74 4.19 10.47
CA PHE A 181 9.70 3.81 9.53
C PHE A 181 8.80 2.74 10.14
N VAL A 182 7.67 3.16 10.72
CA VAL A 182 6.62 2.26 11.19
C VAL A 182 5.96 1.69 9.95
N GLU A 183 6.34 0.47 9.59
CA GLU A 183 5.67 -0.31 8.57
C GLU A 183 4.23 -0.57 9.02
N ILE A 184 3.29 0.18 8.43
CA ILE A 184 1.87 0.07 8.74
C ILE A 184 1.37 -1.23 8.11
N VAL A 185 1.49 -2.34 8.85
CA VAL A 185 0.99 -3.65 8.44
C VAL A 185 -0.51 -3.54 8.14
N PRO A 186 -0.96 -3.83 6.90
CA PRO A 186 -2.38 -3.83 6.57
C PRO A 186 -3.12 -4.82 7.46
N SER A 187 -4.18 -4.36 8.11
CA SER A 187 -5.03 -5.24 8.93
C SER A 187 -6.19 -5.77 8.09
N GLY A 188 -6.86 -6.81 8.58
CA GLY A 188 -8.08 -7.32 7.96
C GLY A 188 -9.20 -6.27 7.95
N PRO A 189 -10.26 -6.47 7.14
CA PRO A 189 -11.40 -5.56 7.14
C PRO A 189 -12.02 -5.43 8.54
N ASP A 190 -12.45 -4.23 8.88
CA ASP A 190 -13.33 -3.95 10.02
C ASP A 190 -14.75 -4.45 9.67
N GLU A 191 -14.91 -5.76 9.73
CA GLU A 191 -16.19 -6.43 9.47
C GLU A 191 -17.36 -5.84 10.27
N PRO A 192 -17.28 -5.60 11.60
CA PRO A 192 -18.42 -5.05 12.35
C PRO A 192 -18.79 -3.62 11.92
N ALA A 193 -17.84 -2.77 11.51
CA ALA A 193 -18.16 -1.47 10.91
C ALA A 193 -18.84 -1.63 9.53
N VAL A 194 -18.38 -2.57 8.71
CA VAL A 194 -19.00 -2.89 7.42
C VAL A 194 -20.42 -3.43 7.58
N GLU A 195 -20.67 -4.34 8.53
CA GLU A 195 -22.02 -4.83 8.86
C GLU A 195 -22.94 -3.69 9.32
N ALA A 196 -22.45 -2.80 10.19
CA ALA A 196 -23.22 -1.65 10.67
C ALA A 196 -23.54 -0.60 9.58
N ALA A 197 -22.72 -0.55 8.52
CA ALA A 197 -22.94 0.29 7.34
C ALA A 197 -23.88 -0.36 6.31
N LEU A 198 -23.84 -1.69 6.15
CA LEU A 198 -24.46 -2.41 5.03
C LEU A 198 -25.97 -2.12 4.86
N PRO A 199 -26.84 -2.14 5.88
CA PRO A 199 -28.26 -1.81 5.72
C PRO A 199 -28.52 -0.41 5.14
N LYS A 200 -27.65 0.56 5.44
CA LYS A 200 -27.72 1.93 4.89
C LYS A 200 -27.17 2.02 3.47
N LEU A 201 -26.23 1.16 3.09
CA LEU A 201 -25.73 1.05 1.71
C LEU A 201 -26.79 0.44 0.80
N LEU A 202 -27.34 -0.73 1.15
CA LEU A 202 -28.35 -1.41 0.34
C LEU A 202 -29.64 -0.58 0.24
N GLY A 203 -30.12 -0.04 1.38
CA GLY A 203 -31.35 0.76 1.45
C GLY A 203 -31.27 2.17 0.85
N ARG A 204 -30.12 2.58 0.32
CA ARG A 204 -29.92 3.88 -0.35
C ARG A 204 -29.33 3.77 -1.75
N TYR A 205 -29.18 2.57 -2.30
CA TYR A 205 -28.66 2.40 -3.66
C TYR A 205 -29.50 3.19 -4.68
N PRO A 206 -28.89 3.99 -5.59
CA PRO A 206 -27.45 4.14 -5.84
C PRO A 206 -26.71 5.23 -5.03
N GLN A 207 -27.38 6.01 -4.17
CA GLN A 207 -26.77 7.07 -3.35
C GLN A 207 -25.94 6.54 -2.15
N VAL A 208 -24.95 5.69 -2.43
CA VAL A 208 -24.15 4.98 -1.42
C VAL A 208 -23.01 5.83 -0.82
N PHE A 209 -22.44 6.76 -1.59
CA PHE A 209 -21.22 7.50 -1.22
C PHE A 209 -21.24 8.21 0.13
N PRO A 210 -22.32 8.89 0.57
CA PRO A 210 -22.37 9.50 1.90
C PRO A 210 -22.18 8.48 3.05
N THR A 211 -22.58 7.22 2.82
CA THR A 211 -22.41 6.14 3.80
C THR A 211 -20.99 5.57 3.73
N LEU A 212 -20.40 5.42 2.53
CA LEU A 212 -19.01 4.97 2.33
C LEU A 212 -18.00 5.98 2.91
N LEU A 213 -18.19 7.27 2.63
CA LEU A 213 -17.39 8.37 3.19
C LEU A 213 -17.58 8.56 4.71
N THR A 214 -18.61 7.93 5.29
CA THR A 214 -18.72 7.81 6.76
C THR A 214 -17.90 6.62 7.26
N LEU A 215 -18.08 5.44 6.64
CA LEU A 215 -17.34 4.21 6.97
C LEU A 215 -15.82 4.44 6.92
N GLU A 216 -15.33 5.04 5.85
CA GLU A 216 -13.91 5.37 5.64
C GLU A 216 -13.31 6.18 6.80
N LYS A 217 -14.09 7.09 7.39
CA LYS A 217 -13.66 8.00 8.47
C LYS A 217 -13.84 7.41 9.87
N THR A 218 -14.66 6.36 10.01
CA THR A 218 -14.84 5.63 11.28
C THR A 218 -13.90 4.44 11.43
N VAL A 219 -13.44 3.85 10.31
CA VAL A 219 -12.52 2.72 10.30
C VAL A 219 -11.07 3.21 10.42
N ASP A 220 -10.26 2.42 11.15
CA ASP A 220 -8.83 2.67 11.30
C ASP A 220 -8.08 2.70 9.96
N ALA A 221 -6.98 3.47 9.90
CA ALA A 221 -6.18 3.63 8.68
C ALA A 221 -5.66 2.29 8.12
N THR A 222 -5.35 1.31 8.98
CA THR A 222 -4.81 0.00 8.57
C THR A 222 -5.86 -0.92 7.95
N ALA A 223 -7.14 -0.74 8.28
CA ALA A 223 -8.27 -1.56 7.83
C ALA A 223 -9.09 -0.90 6.70
N ARG A 224 -8.99 0.43 6.54
CA ARG A 224 -9.82 1.29 5.67
C ARG A 224 -10.03 0.72 4.27
N GLU A 225 -8.95 0.35 3.60
CA GLU A 225 -8.99 -0.19 2.23
C GLU A 225 -9.74 -1.52 2.14
N GLN A 226 -9.45 -2.45 3.07
CA GLN A 226 -10.10 -3.76 3.12
C GLN A 226 -11.57 -3.65 3.50
N SER A 227 -11.94 -2.74 4.41
CA SER A 227 -13.33 -2.44 4.75
C SER A 227 -14.11 -1.85 3.57
N LEU A 228 -13.50 -0.96 2.78
CA LEU A 228 -14.13 -0.42 1.57
C LEU A 228 -14.28 -1.50 0.49
N TRP A 229 -13.27 -2.35 0.29
CA TRP A 229 -13.36 -3.51 -0.60
C TRP A 229 -14.49 -4.46 -0.20
N LEU A 230 -14.58 -4.83 1.10
CA LEU A 230 -15.61 -5.73 1.61
C LEU A 230 -17.02 -5.12 1.49
N ALA A 231 -17.17 -3.82 1.79
CA ALA A 231 -18.42 -3.09 1.57
C ALA A 231 -18.84 -3.08 0.09
N GLY A 232 -17.87 -2.90 -0.81
CA GLY A 232 -18.06 -3.03 -2.26
C GLY A 232 -18.54 -4.42 -2.66
N GLN A 233 -17.80 -5.46 -2.26
CA GLN A 233 -18.08 -6.87 -2.57
C GLN A 233 -19.51 -7.27 -2.17
N ARG A 234 -19.93 -6.90 -0.96
CA ARG A 234 -21.26 -7.19 -0.43
C ARG A 234 -22.37 -6.45 -1.19
N LEU A 235 -22.14 -5.18 -1.55
CA LEU A 235 -23.08 -4.40 -2.36
C LEU A 235 -23.21 -4.96 -3.79
N GLY A 236 -22.08 -5.25 -4.45
CA GLY A 236 -22.04 -5.81 -5.80
C GLY A 236 -22.75 -7.17 -5.87
N ARG A 237 -22.49 -8.05 -4.88
CA ARG A 237 -23.16 -9.35 -4.75
C ARG A 237 -24.67 -9.22 -4.53
N TRP A 238 -25.11 -8.22 -3.74
CA TRP A 238 -26.53 -7.93 -3.57
C TRP A 238 -27.20 -7.45 -4.86
N ILE A 239 -26.54 -6.58 -5.63
CA ILE A 239 -27.04 -6.11 -6.94
C ILE A 239 -27.13 -7.27 -7.92
N PHE A 240 -26.11 -8.15 -7.99
CA PHE A 240 -26.18 -9.36 -8.80
C PHE A 240 -27.42 -10.20 -8.43
N ASN A 241 -27.61 -10.49 -7.15
CA ASN A 241 -28.75 -11.26 -6.66
C ASN A 241 -30.11 -10.59 -6.91
N ARG A 242 -30.16 -9.25 -6.99
CA ARG A 242 -31.40 -8.47 -7.18
C ARG A 242 -31.81 -8.36 -8.65
N ASP A 243 -30.86 -8.05 -9.53
CA ASP A 243 -31.15 -7.62 -10.91
C ASP A 243 -30.65 -8.62 -11.97
N TYR A 244 -29.61 -9.39 -11.67
CA TYR A 244 -28.82 -10.13 -12.68
C TYR A 244 -28.79 -11.64 -12.50
N ALA A 245 -29.19 -12.20 -11.35
CA ALA A 245 -29.18 -13.64 -11.07
C ALA A 245 -30.12 -14.50 -11.94
N ALA A 246 -30.98 -13.87 -12.75
CA ALA A 246 -31.78 -14.54 -13.79
C ALA A 246 -31.05 -14.63 -15.15
N LEU A 247 -29.92 -13.95 -15.31
CA LEU A 247 -29.01 -14.16 -16.44
C LEU A 247 -28.19 -15.44 -16.19
N GLY A 248 -27.98 -16.23 -17.24
CA GLY A 248 -27.01 -17.32 -17.21
C GLY A 248 -25.57 -16.78 -17.16
N LYS A 249 -24.59 -17.67 -16.96
CA LYS A 249 -23.17 -17.32 -17.07
C LYS A 249 -22.85 -16.80 -18.48
N LEU A 250 -22.14 -15.68 -18.54
CA LEU A 250 -21.69 -14.95 -19.73
C LEU A 250 -20.16 -15.08 -19.86
N ASP A 251 -19.56 -14.77 -21.02
CA ASP A 251 -18.12 -14.52 -21.04
C ASP A 251 -17.75 -13.22 -20.31
N LEU A 252 -16.46 -13.00 -20.04
CA LEU A 252 -16.02 -11.84 -19.25
C LEU A 252 -16.40 -10.50 -19.90
N HIS A 253 -16.14 -10.36 -21.20
CA HIS A 253 -16.39 -9.15 -21.95
C HIS A 253 -17.90 -8.84 -21.99
N GLU A 254 -18.72 -9.85 -22.29
CA GLU A 254 -20.17 -9.74 -22.25
C GLU A 254 -20.69 -9.39 -20.84
N ALA A 255 -20.09 -9.93 -19.77
CA ALA A 255 -20.44 -9.58 -18.40
C ALA A 255 -20.08 -8.12 -18.05
N ILE A 256 -18.93 -7.61 -18.50
CA ILE A 256 -18.55 -6.21 -18.30
C ILE A 256 -19.48 -5.27 -19.08
N GLU A 257 -19.84 -5.58 -20.32
CA GLU A 257 -20.78 -4.76 -21.10
C GLU A 257 -22.20 -4.78 -20.52
N ARG A 258 -22.75 -5.97 -20.22
CA ARG A 258 -24.18 -6.14 -19.87
C ARG A 258 -24.48 -5.96 -18.38
N ILE A 259 -23.48 -6.06 -17.50
CA ILE A 259 -23.67 -6.02 -16.05
C ILE A 259 -22.74 -4.99 -15.40
N GLY A 260 -21.42 -5.09 -15.62
CA GLY A 260 -20.42 -4.26 -14.95
C GLY A 260 -20.59 -2.77 -15.25
N THR A 261 -20.63 -2.42 -16.53
CA THR A 261 -20.79 -1.06 -17.05
C THR A 261 -22.12 -0.42 -16.58
N PRO A 262 -23.31 -0.99 -16.80
CA PRO A 262 -24.56 -0.35 -16.36
C PRO A 262 -24.70 -0.26 -14.82
N ALA A 263 -24.18 -1.22 -14.06
CA ALA A 263 -24.26 -1.18 -12.60
C ALA A 263 -23.30 -0.13 -12.00
N LEU A 264 -22.04 -0.09 -12.46
CA LEU A 264 -21.07 0.92 -12.03
C LEU A 264 -21.46 2.32 -12.52
N GLY A 265 -21.99 2.44 -13.73
CA GLY A 265 -22.52 3.68 -14.30
C GLY A 265 -23.76 4.24 -13.57
N ALA A 266 -24.45 3.42 -12.78
CA ALA A 266 -25.50 3.90 -11.87
C ALA A 266 -24.93 4.57 -10.60
N LEU A 267 -23.65 4.36 -10.28
CA LEU A 267 -22.95 4.97 -9.14
C LEU A 267 -22.11 6.19 -9.54
N VAL A 268 -21.34 6.10 -10.63
CA VAL A 268 -20.32 7.09 -11.03
C VAL A 268 -20.30 7.31 -12.55
N GLU A 269 -19.79 8.47 -13.01
CA GLU A 269 -19.51 8.69 -14.43
C GLU A 269 -18.36 7.77 -14.87
N ILE A 270 -18.58 6.96 -15.91
CA ILE A 270 -17.59 6.01 -16.42
C ILE A 270 -17.44 6.05 -17.94
N GLU A 271 -16.28 5.59 -18.41
CA GLU A 271 -15.99 5.28 -19.82
C GLU A 271 -15.42 3.85 -19.91
N HIS A 272 -16.00 3.02 -20.77
CA HIS A 272 -15.61 1.61 -20.97
C HIS A 272 -14.67 1.48 -22.18
N ARG A 273 -13.54 0.77 -22.01
CA ARG A 273 -12.49 0.64 -23.05
C ARG A 273 -11.89 -0.78 -23.06
N GLY A 274 -12.61 -1.76 -23.61
CA GLY A 274 -12.27 -3.18 -23.43
C GLY A 274 -12.38 -3.54 -21.94
N GLU A 275 -11.53 -4.43 -21.42
CA GLU A 275 -11.61 -4.90 -20.03
C GLU A 275 -11.22 -3.83 -18.96
N GLN A 276 -11.27 -2.54 -19.31
CA GLN A 276 -10.97 -1.39 -18.46
C GLN A 276 -12.18 -0.46 -18.32
N LEU A 277 -12.45 -0.09 -17.07
CA LEU A 277 -13.50 0.85 -16.65
C LEU A 277 -12.83 2.10 -16.06
N HIS A 278 -12.89 3.20 -16.81
CA HIS A 278 -12.37 4.50 -16.41
C HIS A 278 -13.44 5.25 -15.62
N ILE A 279 -13.21 5.46 -14.32
CA ILE A 279 -14.09 6.17 -13.38
C ILE A 279 -13.64 7.62 -13.28
N ARG A 280 -14.52 8.53 -13.71
CA ARG A 280 -14.28 9.97 -13.71
C ARG A 280 -14.74 10.58 -12.39
N GLN A 281 -13.90 11.45 -11.82
CA GLN A 281 -14.20 12.22 -10.61
C GLN A 281 -14.79 11.39 -9.45
N SER A 282 -14.19 10.22 -9.19
CA SER A 282 -14.57 9.30 -8.11
C SER A 282 -14.83 10.04 -6.78
N PRO A 283 -16.04 9.94 -6.18
CA PRO A 283 -16.34 10.56 -4.89
C PRO A 283 -15.55 10.00 -3.71
N LEU A 284 -14.82 8.88 -3.91
CA LEU A 284 -13.97 8.23 -2.90
C LEU A 284 -12.47 8.49 -3.12
N CYS A 285 -12.09 9.18 -4.21
CA CYS A 285 -10.69 9.34 -4.59
C CYS A 285 -10.38 10.81 -4.94
N THR A 286 -9.82 11.53 -3.96
CA THR A 286 -9.50 12.96 -3.96
C THR A 286 -8.01 13.18 -3.76
N GLU A 287 -7.45 14.29 -4.25
CA GLU A 287 -5.99 14.53 -4.29
C GLU A 287 -5.27 14.40 -2.93
N ASP A 288 -5.84 14.89 -1.82
CA ASP A 288 -5.29 14.73 -0.46
C ASP A 288 -5.85 13.49 0.29
N GLY A 289 -6.43 12.53 -0.43
CA GLY A 289 -7.21 11.42 0.14
C GLY A 289 -6.46 10.09 0.24
N HIS A 290 -7.12 9.09 0.84
CA HIS A 290 -6.70 7.69 0.76
C HIS A 290 -7.25 7.05 -0.54
N PRO A 291 -6.71 5.90 -1.00
CA PRO A 291 -7.19 5.24 -2.22
C PRO A 291 -8.51 4.48 -1.98
N GLY A 292 -9.62 5.21 -1.76
CA GLY A 292 -10.96 4.63 -1.56
C GLY A 292 -11.50 3.84 -2.77
N CYS A 293 -10.75 3.82 -3.88
CA CYS A 293 -11.07 3.12 -5.12
C CYS A 293 -11.08 1.58 -4.98
N GLN A 294 -10.53 1.03 -3.89
CA GLN A 294 -10.69 -0.38 -3.49
C GLN A 294 -12.16 -0.81 -3.38
N PHE A 295 -13.08 0.12 -3.05
CA PHE A 295 -14.52 -0.13 -3.11
C PHE A 295 -14.99 -0.63 -4.49
N PHE A 296 -14.45 -0.08 -5.58
CA PHE A 296 -14.83 -0.49 -6.93
C PHE A 296 -14.26 -1.86 -7.31
N ASN A 297 -13.04 -2.18 -6.86
CA ASN A 297 -12.45 -3.52 -7.03
C ASN A 297 -13.36 -4.58 -6.38
N GLY A 298 -13.74 -4.37 -5.13
CA GLY A 298 -14.67 -5.24 -4.42
C GLY A 298 -16.05 -5.28 -5.08
N TYR A 299 -16.61 -4.13 -5.43
CA TYR A 299 -17.93 -4.01 -6.07
C TYR A 299 -18.03 -4.83 -7.36
N LEU A 300 -17.09 -4.65 -8.29
CA LEU A 300 -17.07 -5.38 -9.55
C LEU A 300 -16.80 -6.87 -9.33
N GLY A 301 -15.88 -7.26 -8.43
CA GLY A 301 -15.64 -8.68 -8.12
C GLY A 301 -16.86 -9.38 -7.49
N GLY A 302 -17.58 -8.69 -6.60
CA GLY A 302 -18.81 -9.17 -5.98
C GLY A 302 -19.97 -9.32 -6.98
N LEU A 303 -20.04 -8.42 -7.96
CA LEU A 303 -21.07 -8.32 -9.01
C LEU A 303 -20.86 -9.27 -10.19
N LEU A 304 -19.62 -9.33 -10.71
CA LEU A 304 -19.27 -10.05 -11.95
C LEU A 304 -18.85 -11.51 -11.69
N GLY A 305 -18.21 -11.81 -10.55
CA GLY A 305 -17.77 -13.17 -10.24
C GLY A 305 -18.85 -14.26 -10.30
N PRO A 306 -20.11 -14.00 -9.92
CA PRO A 306 -21.23 -14.93 -10.13
C PRO A 306 -21.69 -15.05 -11.60
N ALA A 307 -21.45 -14.01 -12.40
CA ALA A 307 -22.02 -13.83 -13.73
C ALA A 307 -21.15 -14.41 -14.86
N VAL A 308 -19.85 -14.58 -14.64
CA VAL A 308 -18.91 -15.06 -15.67
C VAL A 308 -18.88 -16.58 -15.80
N THR A 309 -18.46 -17.10 -16.96
CA THR A 309 -18.16 -18.51 -17.19
C THR A 309 -16.89 -18.99 -16.49
N ALA A 310 -15.91 -18.10 -16.34
CA ALA A 310 -14.63 -18.35 -15.65
C ALA A 310 -14.78 -18.89 -14.22
N GLU A 311 -13.71 -19.52 -13.73
CA GLU A 311 -13.63 -20.10 -12.38
C GLU A 311 -13.37 -19.02 -11.31
N ALA A 312 -12.56 -18.01 -11.65
CA ALA A 312 -12.31 -16.81 -10.88
C ALA A 312 -12.29 -15.59 -11.81
N ILE A 313 -12.30 -14.38 -11.21
CA ILE A 313 -11.87 -13.15 -11.88
C ILE A 313 -11.02 -12.31 -10.94
N SER A 314 -10.05 -11.62 -11.50
CA SER A 314 -9.26 -10.59 -10.82
C SER A 314 -9.84 -9.21 -11.14
N VAL A 315 -9.98 -8.35 -10.12
CA VAL A 315 -10.30 -6.93 -10.31
C VAL A 315 -9.30 -6.08 -9.57
N PHE A 316 -8.63 -5.19 -10.28
CA PHE A 316 -7.51 -4.40 -9.76
C PHE A 316 -7.52 -2.97 -10.29
N THR A 317 -7.13 -2.03 -9.44
CA THR A 317 -6.99 -0.61 -9.81
C THR A 317 -5.65 -0.42 -10.52
N LEU A 318 -5.69 0.11 -11.75
CA LEU A 318 -4.52 0.48 -12.55
C LEU A 318 -4.01 1.87 -12.20
N CYS A 319 -4.92 2.84 -12.00
CA CYS A 319 -4.60 4.22 -11.65
C CYS A 319 -5.63 4.75 -10.64
N CYS A 320 -5.22 5.59 -9.69
CA CYS A 320 -6.08 6.14 -8.65
C CYS A 320 -5.86 7.65 -8.49
N ARG A 321 -6.94 8.44 -8.44
CA ARG A 321 -6.84 9.91 -8.29
C ARG A 321 -6.25 10.34 -6.95
N SER A 322 -6.48 9.60 -5.87
CA SER A 322 -5.81 9.82 -4.58
C SER A 322 -4.29 9.59 -4.64
N CYS A 323 -3.81 8.95 -5.71
CA CYS A 323 -2.40 8.71 -5.97
C CYS A 323 -1.86 9.64 -7.08
N GLY A 324 -2.60 10.71 -7.43
CA GLY A 324 -2.18 11.72 -8.41
C GLY A 324 -2.70 11.54 -9.84
N ALA A 325 -3.67 10.65 -10.08
CA ALA A 325 -4.19 10.40 -11.44
C ALA A 325 -5.27 11.39 -11.89
N ASP A 326 -5.30 11.70 -13.20
CA ASP A 326 -6.40 12.46 -13.84
C ASP A 326 -7.77 11.76 -13.66
N GLU A 327 -7.78 10.43 -13.73
CA GLU A 327 -8.95 9.56 -13.59
C GLU A 327 -8.60 8.26 -12.86
N CYS A 328 -9.60 7.58 -12.28
CA CYS A 328 -9.38 6.29 -11.63
C CYS A 328 -9.67 5.17 -12.63
N VAL A 329 -8.76 4.22 -12.83
CA VAL A 329 -8.93 3.17 -13.85
C VAL A 329 -8.92 1.81 -13.16
N VAL A 330 -9.92 0.99 -13.43
CA VAL A 330 -10.05 -0.37 -12.89
C VAL A 330 -10.04 -1.36 -14.06
N ALA A 331 -9.23 -2.41 -13.97
CA ALA A 331 -9.20 -3.52 -14.90
C ALA A 331 -9.86 -4.76 -14.31
N VAL A 332 -10.39 -5.61 -15.19
CA VAL A 332 -10.91 -6.94 -14.86
C VAL A 332 -10.22 -7.97 -15.75
N SER A 333 -9.95 -9.17 -15.23
CA SER A 333 -9.48 -10.33 -16.00
C SER A 333 -10.08 -11.63 -15.46
N ASP A 334 -10.06 -12.68 -16.28
CA ASP A 334 -10.22 -14.08 -15.87
C ASP A 334 -8.86 -14.76 -15.56
#